data_AF-A0A1J4JIC2-F1
#
_entry.id   AF-A0A1J4JIC2-F1
#
_cell.length_a   1.000
_cell.length_b   1.000
_cell.length_c   1.000
_cell.angle_alpha   90.00
_cell.angle_beta   90.00
_cell.angle_gamma   90.00
#
_symmetry.space_group_name_H-M   'P 1'
#
loop_
_entity.id
_entity.type
_entity.pdbx_description
1 polymer ?
#
loop_
_entity_poly.entity_id
_entity_poly.type
_entity_poly.pdbx_seq_one_letter_code
_entity_poly.pdbx_strand_id
1 'polypeptide(L)'
;MKIQFKEEANIVIATVSYKRKVPAEQRTAIVEFINQINIEISIGGFEMDRRDGEIRFRHSIDVEGLNCTEIFAHNFVNSVAMTGCKYYNALCSVMDGKVQEAYSMI
;
A
#
# COMPACT_ATOMS: atom_id res chain seq x y z
N MET A 1 0.25 -9.96 -4.64
CA MET A 1 1.42 -9.43 -3.91
C MET A 1 2.68 -9.82 -4.68
N LYS A 2 3.69 -8.97 -4.68
CA LYS A 2 5.01 -9.20 -5.28
C LYS A 2 6.08 -8.94 -4.21
N ILE A 3 7.09 -9.80 -4.12
CA ILE A 3 8.27 -9.62 -3.28
C ILE A 3 9.49 -9.54 -4.21
N GLN A 4 10.38 -8.59 -3.95
CA GLN A 4 11.62 -8.40 -4.71
C GLN A 4 12.78 -8.23 -3.75
N PHE A 5 13.89 -8.91 -4.02
CA PHE A 5 15.15 -8.69 -3.32
C PHE A 5 16.09 -7.91 -4.22
N LYS A 6 16.65 -6.81 -3.71
CA LYS A 6 17.69 -6.03 -4.36
C LYS A 6 19.03 -6.38 -3.71
N GLU A 7 19.68 -7.42 -4.24
CA GLU A 7 20.91 -8.02 -3.67
C GLU A 7 22.00 -6.98 -3.40
N GLU A 8 22.31 -6.12 -4.38
CA GLU A 8 23.36 -5.10 -4.26
C GLU A 8 23.12 -4.08 -3.12
N ALA A 9 21.87 -3.91 -2.71
CA ALA A 9 21.48 -2.93 -1.69
C ALA A 9 20.99 -3.58 -0.39
N ASN A 10 20.96 -4.91 -0.29
CA ASN A 10 20.33 -5.65 0.81
C ASN A 10 18.88 -5.20 1.12
N ILE A 11 18.11 -4.76 0.11
CA ILE A 11 16.73 -4.28 0.33
C ILE A 11 15.72 -5.35 -0.11
N VAL A 12 14.79 -5.69 0.77
CA VAL A 12 13.57 -6.43 0.42
C VAL A 12 12.43 -5.45 0.21
N ILE A 13 11.71 -5.60 -0.90
CA ILE A 13 10.53 -4.79 -1.25
C ILE A 13 9.33 -5.72 -1.40
N ALA A 14 8.26 -5.43 -0.67
CA ALA A 14 6.99 -6.08 -0.81
C ALA A 14 5.94 -5.09 -1.34
N THR A 15 5.11 -5.54 -2.27
CA THR A 15 4.10 -4.71 -2.93
C THR A 15 2.78 -5.44 -3.11
N VAL A 16 1.70 -4.79 -2.73
CA VAL A 16 0.31 -5.20 -3.02
C VAL A 16 -0.23 -4.25 -4.08
N SER A 17 -0.58 -4.78 -5.24
CA SER A 17 -1.23 -4.02 -6.33
C SER A 17 -2.71 -4.37 -6.39
N TYR A 18 -3.53 -3.37 -6.69
CA TYR A 18 -4.97 -3.54 -6.87
C TYR A 18 -5.29 -3.70 -8.36
N LYS A 19 -6.21 -4.61 -8.69
CA LYS A 19 -6.63 -4.81 -10.09
C LYS A 19 -7.44 -3.63 -10.62
N ARG A 20 -8.25 -3.01 -9.77
CA ARG A 20 -9.08 -1.86 -10.11
C ARG A 20 -8.22 -0.61 -10.17
N LYS A 21 -8.28 0.11 -11.30
CA LYS A 21 -7.63 1.41 -11.47
C LYS A 21 -8.59 2.55 -11.08
N VAL A 22 -8.01 3.65 -10.61
CA VAL A 22 -8.73 4.85 -10.22
C VAL A 22 -9.21 5.62 -11.46
N PRO A 23 -10.52 5.90 -11.59
CA PRO A 23 -11.05 6.79 -12.63
C PRO A 23 -10.38 8.16 -12.60
N ALA A 24 -10.17 8.78 -13.76
CA ALA A 24 -9.41 10.03 -13.88
C ALA A 24 -9.94 11.15 -12.98
N GLU A 25 -11.26 11.27 -12.89
CA GLU A 25 -12.00 12.23 -12.09
C GLU A 25 -11.83 12.03 -10.58
N GLN A 26 -11.49 10.81 -10.12
CA GLN A 26 -11.29 10.50 -8.70
C GLN A 26 -9.82 10.48 -8.27
N ARG A 27 -8.87 10.70 -9.20
CA ARG A 27 -7.43 10.61 -8.90
C ARG A 27 -6.98 11.61 -7.83
N THR A 28 -7.47 12.84 -7.88
CA THR A 28 -7.12 13.85 -6.86
C THR A 28 -7.64 13.44 -5.49
N ALA A 29 -8.90 13.01 -5.40
CA ALA A 29 -9.51 12.55 -4.14
C ALA A 29 -8.78 11.33 -3.56
N ILE A 30 -8.37 10.38 -4.40
CA ILE A 30 -7.55 9.24 -3.95
C ILE A 30 -6.20 9.70 -3.42
N VAL A 31 -5.50 10.64 -4.06
CA VAL A 31 -4.20 11.13 -3.56
C VAL A 31 -4.33 11.72 -2.15
N GLU A 32 -5.35 12.54 -1.92
CA GLU A 32 -5.61 13.12 -0.61
C GLU A 32 -5.95 12.03 0.42
N PHE A 33 -6.82 11.10 0.04
CA PHE A 33 -7.27 10.02 0.92
C PHE A 33 -6.14 9.06 1.32
N ILE A 34 -5.30 8.63 0.36
CA ILE A 34 -4.15 7.76 0.67
C ILE A 34 -3.11 8.48 1.51
N ASN A 35 -2.96 9.80 1.34
CA ASN A 35 -2.04 10.59 2.17
C ASN A 35 -2.51 10.64 3.63
N GLN A 36 -3.82 10.78 3.87
CA GLN A 36 -4.38 10.69 5.22
C GLN A 36 -4.11 9.31 5.84
N ILE A 37 -4.35 8.22 5.10
CA ILE A 37 -4.05 6.87 5.57
C ILE A 37 -2.56 6.74 5.91
N ASN A 38 -1.67 7.27 5.06
CA ASN A 38 -0.22 7.21 5.24
C ASN A 38 0.27 7.93 6.51
N ILE A 39 -0.46 8.94 7.00
CA ILE A 39 -0.14 9.63 8.27
C ILE A 39 -0.41 8.71 9.47
N GLU A 40 -1.41 7.84 9.39
CA GLU A 40 -1.87 7.01 10.51
C GLU A 40 -1.15 5.64 10.58
N ILE A 41 -0.70 5.10 9.44
CA ILE A 41 -0.06 3.79 9.39
C ILE A 41 1.42 3.87 9.80
N SER A 42 1.89 2.84 10.53
CA SER A 42 3.28 2.81 11.02
C SER A 42 4.26 2.14 10.06
N ILE A 43 3.78 1.28 9.16
CA ILE A 43 4.62 0.45 8.28
C ILE A 43 4.07 0.51 6.86
N GLY A 44 4.97 0.82 5.92
CA GLY A 44 4.65 0.89 4.49
C GLY A 44 3.97 2.20 4.09
N GLY A 45 3.46 2.23 2.86
CA GLY A 45 2.81 3.41 2.30
C GLY A 45 2.00 3.08 1.05
N PHE A 46 0.89 3.78 0.89
CA PHE A 46 0.10 3.80 -0.33
C PHE A 46 0.66 4.80 -1.33
N GLU A 47 0.60 4.43 -2.59
CA GLU A 47 0.97 5.26 -3.73
C GLU A 47 -0.01 5.06 -4.88
N MET A 48 -0.11 6.07 -5.73
CA MET A 48 -0.87 5.98 -6.98
C MET A 48 -0.06 6.53 -8.15
N ASP A 49 -0.02 5.81 -9.26
CA ASP A 49 0.44 6.37 -10.52
C ASP A 49 -0.65 7.28 -11.10
N ARG A 50 -0.40 8.59 -11.15
CA ARG A 50 -1.39 9.56 -11.63
C ARG A 50 -1.71 9.42 -13.12
N ARG A 51 -0.87 8.74 -13.91
CA ARG A 51 -1.05 8.58 -15.36
C ARG A 51 -2.18 7.61 -15.67
N ASP A 52 -2.22 6.48 -14.96
CA ASP A 52 -3.16 5.40 -15.24
C ASP A 52 -4.09 5.05 -14.06
N GLY A 53 -3.85 5.59 -12.87
CA GLY A 53 -4.66 5.35 -11.68
C GLY A 53 -4.35 4.03 -10.98
N GLU A 54 -3.21 3.38 -11.26
CA GLU A 54 -2.80 2.19 -10.51
C GLU A 54 -2.44 2.58 -9.07
N ILE A 55 -3.10 1.95 -8.09
CA ILE A 55 -2.73 2.06 -6.67
C ILE A 55 -1.83 0.87 -6.29
N ARG A 56 -0.86 1.14 -5.42
CA ARG A 56 -0.03 0.13 -4.77
C ARG A 56 0.14 0.45 -3.29
N PHE A 57 0.19 -0.58 -2.47
CA PHE A 57 0.75 -0.51 -1.13
C PHE A 57 2.16 -1.11 -1.16
N ARG A 58 3.17 -0.36 -0.71
CA ARG A 58 4.57 -0.79 -0.72
C ARG A 58 5.18 -0.66 0.67
N HIS A 59 5.98 -1.66 1.04
CA HIS A 59 6.90 -1.55 2.15
C HIS A 59 8.26 -2.11 1.72
N SER A 60 9.34 -1.46 2.16
CA SER A 60 10.70 -1.89 1.92
C SER A 60 11.49 -1.83 3.21
N ILE A 61 12.38 -2.80 3.40
CA ILE A 61 13.25 -2.91 4.55
C ILE A 61 14.66 -3.25 4.08
N ASP A 62 15.64 -2.57 4.68
CA ASP A 62 17.04 -2.97 4.61
C ASP A 62 17.24 -4.17 5.53
N VAL A 63 17.82 -5.24 4.98
CA VAL A 63 18.09 -6.49 5.71
C VAL A 63 19.57 -6.73 5.95
N GLU A 64 20.44 -5.77 5.66
CA GLU A 64 21.87 -5.88 5.96
C GLU A 64 22.09 -6.12 7.46
N GLY A 65 22.86 -7.18 7.78
CA GLY A 65 23.15 -7.55 9.17
C GLY A 65 21.96 -8.08 9.97
N LEU A 66 20.76 -8.21 9.37
CA LEU A 66 19.61 -8.81 10.03
C LEU A 66 19.66 -10.33 9.95
N ASN A 67 19.34 -10.99 11.07
CA ASN A 67 19.00 -12.41 11.03
C ASN A 67 17.54 -12.58 10.60
N CYS A 68 17.30 -12.71 9.30
CA CYS A 68 15.98 -12.91 8.72
C CYS A 68 15.44 -14.31 9.02
N THR A 69 14.94 -14.51 10.23
CA THR A 69 14.25 -15.74 10.63
C THR A 69 12.94 -15.94 9.86
N GLU A 70 12.40 -17.17 9.88
CA GLU A 70 11.08 -17.46 9.32
C GLU A 70 9.98 -16.59 9.94
N ILE A 71 10.06 -16.31 11.25
CA ILE A 71 9.13 -15.42 11.95
C ILE A 71 9.22 -13.99 11.42
N PHE A 72 10.44 -13.48 11.19
CA PHE A 72 10.63 -12.16 10.60
C PHE A 72 10.01 -12.09 9.20
N ALA A 73 10.30 -13.07 8.33
CA ALA A 73 9.75 -13.13 6.99
C ALA A 73 8.21 -13.20 7.01
N HIS A 74 7.64 -14.04 7.88
CA HIS A 74 6.20 -14.17 8.06
C HIS A 74 5.54 -12.85 8.50
N ASN A 75 6.09 -12.20 9.53
CA ASN A 75 5.58 -10.93 10.04
C ASN A 75 5.70 -9.81 9.01
N PHE A 76 6.82 -9.74 8.29
CA PHE A 76 7.01 -8.77 7.22
C PHE A 76 5.94 -8.95 6.13
N VAL A 77 5.79 -10.16 5.59
CA VAL A 77 4.80 -10.44 4.54
C VAL A 77 3.38 -10.18 5.01
N ASN A 78 3.02 -10.65 6.22
CA ASN A 78 1.69 -10.45 6.78
C ASN A 78 1.37 -8.99 7.02
N SER A 79 2.31 -8.21 7.58
CA SER A 79 2.08 -6.78 7.83
C SER A 79 1.74 -6.03 6.54
N VAL A 80 2.41 -6.39 5.44
CA VAL A 80 2.18 -5.77 4.13
C VAL A 80 0.85 -6.21 3.53
N ALA A 81 0.54 -7.50 3.60
CA ALA A 81 -0.72 -8.03 3.08
C ALA A 81 -1.92 -7.48 3.87
N MET A 82 -1.85 -7.49 5.20
CA MET A 82 -2.94 -7.04 6.07
C MET A 82 -3.19 -5.54 5.94
N THR A 83 -2.17 -4.70 6.03
CA THR A 83 -2.32 -3.24 5.90
C THR A 83 -2.74 -2.86 4.49
N GLY A 84 -2.15 -3.47 3.45
CA GLY A 84 -2.57 -3.25 2.07
C GLY A 84 -4.02 -3.62 1.83
N CYS A 85 -4.53 -4.72 2.40
CA CYS A 85 -5.92 -5.11 2.20
C CYS A 85 -6.92 -4.34 3.09
N LYS A 86 -6.49 -3.84 4.26
CA LYS A 86 -7.35 -3.19 5.27
C LYS A 86 -8.21 -2.06 4.67
N TYR A 87 -7.63 -1.24 3.80
CA TYR A 87 -8.28 -0.04 3.29
C TYR A 87 -8.98 -0.24 1.93
N TYR A 88 -9.06 -1.46 1.41
CA TYR A 88 -9.53 -1.73 0.05
C TYR A 88 -10.97 -1.23 -0.20
N ASN A 89 -11.88 -1.44 0.75
CA ASN A 89 -13.27 -1.01 0.60
C ASN A 89 -13.39 0.52 0.61
N ALA A 90 -12.63 1.19 1.48
CA ALA A 90 -12.62 2.65 1.53
C ALA A 90 -12.04 3.26 0.24
N LEU A 91 -10.96 2.66 -0.30
CA LEU A 91 -10.41 3.03 -1.60
C LEU A 91 -11.45 2.86 -2.72
N CYS A 92 -12.20 1.74 -2.74
CA CYS A 92 -13.29 1.55 -3.70
C CYS A 92 -14.37 2.62 -3.58
N SER A 93 -14.71 3.02 -2.36
CA SER A 93 -15.71 4.06 -2.09
C SER A 93 -15.29 5.42 -2.66
N VAL A 94 -14.03 5.82 -2.49
CA VAL A 94 -13.49 7.02 -3.16
C VAL A 94 -13.50 6.87 -4.69
N MET A 95 -13.13 5.70 -5.22
CA MET A 95 -13.19 5.43 -6.67
C MET A 95 -14.62 5.50 -7.23
N ASP A 96 -15.64 5.27 -6.40
CA ASP A 96 -17.06 5.41 -6.74
C ASP A 96 -17.59 6.85 -6.54
N GLY A 97 -16.70 7.80 -6.18
CA GLY A 97 -17.05 9.20 -5.91
C GLY A 97 -17.67 9.44 -4.53
N LYS A 98 -17.66 8.46 -3.64
CA LYS A 98 -18.28 8.51 -2.31
C LYS A 98 -17.27 8.84 -1.22
N VAL A 99 -16.58 9.97 -1.38
CA VAL A 99 -15.46 10.38 -0.51
C VAL A 99 -15.84 10.40 0.97
N GLN A 100 -17.00 10.97 1.31
CA GLN A 100 -17.45 11.06 2.71
C GLN A 100 -17.70 9.69 3.35
N GLU A 101 -18.23 8.74 2.58
CA GLU A 101 -18.43 7.36 3.03
C GLU A 101 -17.07 6.70 3.31
N ALA A 102 -16.07 6.91 2.44
CA ALA A 102 -14.73 6.36 2.62
C ALA A 102 -14.06 6.81 3.92
N TYR A 103 -14.18 8.09 4.30
CA TYR A 103 -13.63 8.60 5.56
C TYR A 103 -14.30 8.00 6.82
N SER A 104 -15.54 7.51 6.71
CA SER A 104 -16.20 6.82 7.83
C SER A 104 -15.73 5.37 8.04
N MET A 105 -14.94 4.83 7.10
CA MET A 105 -14.47 3.44 7.12
C MET A 105 -13.05 3.28 7.70
N ILE A 106 -12.35 4.38 8.01
CA ILE A 106 -10.92 4.37 8.38
C ILE A 106 -10.66 4.76 9.83
#